data_AF-A0AAV7AZ49-F1
#
_entry.id   AF-A0AAV7AZ49-F1
#
_cell.length_a   1.000
_cell.length_b   1.000
_cell.length_c   1.000
_cell.angle_alpha   90.00
_cell.angle_beta   90.00
_cell.angle_gamma   90.00
#
_symmetry.space_group_name_H-M   'P 1'
#
loop_
_entity.id
_entity.type
_entity.pdbx_description
1 polymer ?
#
loop_
_entity_poly.entity_id
_entity_poly.type
_entity_poly.pdbx_seq_one_letter_code
_entity_poly.pdbx_strand_id
1 'polypeptide(L)'
;MGENDDDKQGQAGQLFENFIQATTCKGTLQAFNILTRQLDLDPKDYRHFYSKLKSKVTSWKAKALWNKLDKRYSQKEYKKGKACAGTKCLIIGGGPCGLRTAIELACLGAKVVVVEKRDT
;
A
#
# COMPACT_ATOMS: atom_id res chain seq x y z
N MET A 1 -10.48 -0.97 29.97
CA MET A 1 -10.69 -1.35 28.55
C MET A 1 -9.83 -0.56 27.55
N GLY A 2 -8.87 0.27 27.98
CA GLY A 2 -8.01 1.07 27.06
C GLY A 2 -6.63 0.47 26.74
N GLU A 3 -6.11 -0.47 27.55
CA GLU A 3 -4.74 -1.00 27.39
C GLU A 3 -4.57 -1.84 26.11
N ASN A 4 -5.60 -2.63 25.73
CA ASN A 4 -5.54 -3.50 24.55
C ASN A 4 -5.51 -2.76 23.20
N ASP A 5 -5.98 -1.52 23.13
CA ASP A 5 -6.01 -0.76 21.87
C ASP A 5 -4.70 0.01 21.63
N ASP A 6 -4.07 0.52 22.69
CA ASP A 6 -2.73 1.13 22.61
C ASP A 6 -1.66 0.11 22.24
N ASP A 7 -1.72 -1.11 22.80
CA ASP A 7 -0.80 -2.21 22.46
C ASP A 7 -0.92 -2.65 21.00
N LYS A 8 -2.16 -2.74 20.49
CA LYS A 8 -2.41 -3.05 19.07
C LYS A 8 -1.93 -1.95 18.14
N GLN A 9 -2.09 -0.68 18.54
CA GLN A 9 -1.62 0.46 17.78
C GLN A 9 -0.08 0.52 17.76
N GLY A 10 0.57 0.18 18.86
CA GLY A 10 2.02 -0.01 18.95
C GLY A 10 2.52 -1.13 18.04
N GLN A 11 1.84 -2.28 18.07
CA GLN A 11 2.17 -3.44 17.22
C GLN A 11 2.02 -3.12 15.72
N ALA A 12 0.94 -2.47 15.31
CA ALA A 12 0.71 -2.05 13.93
C ALA A 12 1.81 -1.09 13.44
N GLY A 13 2.22 -0.16 14.30
CA GLY A 13 3.35 0.74 14.06
C GLY A 13 4.65 -0.02 13.81
N GLN A 14 5.00 -0.96 14.69
CA GLN A 14 6.23 -1.74 14.57
C GLN A 14 6.28 -2.60 13.30
N LEU A 15 5.16 -3.26 12.96
CA LEU A 15 5.06 -4.05 11.73
C LEU A 15 5.24 -3.18 10.48
N PHE A 16 4.66 -1.98 10.49
CA PHE A 16 4.83 -1.02 9.40
C PHE A 16 6.28 -0.50 9.32
N GLU A 17 6.93 -0.30 10.46
CA GLU A 17 8.34 0.08 10.50
C GLU A 17 9.26 -0.99 9.92
N ASN A 18 9.00 -2.27 10.21
CA ASN A 18 9.75 -3.37 9.61
C ASN A 18 9.58 -3.39 8.08
N PHE A 19 8.38 -3.09 7.58
CA PHE A 19 8.11 -2.99 6.15
C PHE A 19 8.90 -1.87 5.46
N ILE A 20 8.90 -0.66 6.02
CA ILE A 20 9.60 0.49 5.42
C ILE A 20 11.13 0.39 5.54
N GLN A 21 11.65 -0.35 6.51
CA GLN A 21 13.09 -0.52 6.74
C GLN A 21 13.70 -1.70 5.95
N ALA A 22 12.87 -2.56 5.34
CA ALA A 22 13.36 -3.68 4.55
C ALA A 22 14.20 -3.19 3.35
N THR A 23 15.37 -3.79 3.15
CA THR A 23 16.38 -3.35 2.17
C THR A 23 16.48 -4.26 0.94
N THR A 24 15.69 -5.32 0.88
CA THR A 24 15.68 -6.28 -0.24
C THR A 24 14.26 -6.50 -0.73
N CYS A 25 14.08 -6.81 -2.01
CA CYS A 25 12.76 -7.07 -2.59
C CYS A 25 12.00 -8.16 -1.82
N LYS A 26 12.65 -9.30 -1.58
CA LYS A 26 12.09 -10.42 -0.80
C LYS A 26 11.73 -10.01 0.63
N GLY A 27 12.60 -9.27 1.30
CA GLY A 27 12.35 -8.78 2.66
C GLY A 27 11.16 -7.83 2.72
N THR A 28 11.05 -6.90 1.77
CA THR A 28 9.92 -5.96 1.67
C THR A 28 8.60 -6.71 1.45
N LEU A 29 8.55 -7.68 0.55
CA LEU A 29 7.36 -8.51 0.31
C LEU A 29 6.98 -9.34 1.54
N GLN A 30 7.95 -9.95 2.22
CA GLN A 30 7.71 -10.72 3.44
C GLN A 30 7.17 -9.83 4.57
N ALA A 31 7.79 -8.68 4.82
CA ALA A 31 7.34 -7.74 5.85
C ALA A 31 5.93 -7.22 5.56
N PHE A 32 5.61 -6.93 4.29
CA PHE A 32 4.26 -6.53 3.88
C PHE A 32 3.21 -7.64 4.07
N ASN A 33 3.56 -8.90 3.76
CA ASN A 33 2.67 -10.04 3.99
C ASN A 33 2.40 -10.27 5.48
N ILE A 34 3.41 -10.10 6.34
CA ILE A 34 3.22 -10.17 7.80
C ILE A 34 2.33 -9.02 8.26
N LEU A 35 2.61 -7.79 7.85
CA LEU A 35 1.81 -6.60 8.18
C LEU A 35 0.33 -6.80 7.81
N THR A 36 0.05 -7.20 6.57
CA THR A 36 -1.33 -7.38 6.09
C THR A 36 -2.06 -8.50 6.82
N ARG A 37 -1.38 -9.63 7.08
CA ARG A 37 -1.96 -10.74 7.85
C ARG A 37 -2.29 -10.34 9.29
N GLN A 38 -1.35 -9.69 9.99
CA GLN A 38 -1.54 -9.30 11.39
C GLN A 38 -2.59 -8.19 11.55
N LEU A 39 -2.73 -7.34 10.55
CA LEU A 39 -3.75 -6.30 10.53
C LEU A 39 -5.06 -6.75 9.88
N ASP A 40 -5.24 -8.02 9.54
CA ASP A 40 -6.45 -8.56 8.90
C ASP A 40 -6.87 -7.71 7.67
N LEU A 41 -5.92 -7.55 6.74
CA LEU A 41 -6.09 -6.82 5.49
C LEU A 41 -5.96 -7.79 4.32
N ASP A 42 -6.92 -7.73 3.38
CA ASP A 42 -6.83 -8.45 2.12
C ASP A 42 -6.19 -7.55 1.04
N PRO A 43 -4.94 -7.83 0.60
CA PRO A 43 -4.30 -7.08 -0.48
C PRO A 43 -5.02 -7.21 -1.84
N LYS A 44 -5.94 -8.16 -2.00
CA LYS A 44 -6.77 -8.31 -3.22
C LYS A 44 -7.96 -7.33 -3.24
N ASP A 45 -8.36 -6.77 -2.10
CA ASP A 45 -9.37 -5.70 -2.00
C ASP A 45 -8.76 -4.34 -2.39
N TYR A 46 -8.24 -4.26 -3.62
CA TYR A 46 -7.46 -3.11 -4.12
C TYR A 46 -8.19 -1.75 -4.03
N ARG A 47 -9.53 -1.76 -3.99
CA ARG A 47 -10.35 -0.54 -3.90
C ARG A 47 -10.32 0.09 -2.50
N HIS A 48 -10.25 -0.73 -1.46
CA HIS A 48 -10.31 -0.26 -0.07
C HIS A 48 -9.04 -0.55 0.72
N PHE A 49 -8.08 -1.26 0.14
CA PHE A 49 -6.85 -1.66 0.81
C PHE A 49 -6.10 -0.46 1.41
N TYR A 50 -5.86 0.59 0.62
CA TYR A 50 -5.12 1.77 1.08
C TYR A 50 -5.84 2.48 2.25
N SER A 51 -7.15 2.69 2.16
CA SER A 51 -7.91 3.36 3.21
C SER A 51 -7.96 2.54 4.50
N LYS A 52 -8.12 1.22 4.40
CA LYS A 52 -8.09 0.29 5.55
C LYS A 52 -6.69 0.21 6.18
N LEU A 53 -5.63 0.15 5.38
CA LEU A 53 -4.25 0.17 5.88
C LEU A 53 -3.97 1.47 6.64
N LYS A 54 -4.31 2.60 6.04
CA LYS A 54 -4.16 3.92 6.65
C LYS A 54 -4.92 4.06 7.97
N SER A 55 -6.14 3.52 8.08
CA SER A 55 -6.92 3.59 9.32
C SER A 55 -6.35 2.73 10.45
N LYS A 56 -5.64 1.64 10.10
CA LYS A 56 -5.02 0.73 11.10
C LYS A 56 -3.60 1.15 11.49
N VAL A 57 -2.87 1.87 10.63
CA VAL A 57 -1.50 2.32 10.90
C VAL A 57 -1.46 3.83 11.12
N THR A 58 -1.58 4.23 12.39
CA THR A 58 -1.80 5.63 12.81
C THR A 58 -0.59 6.29 13.50
N SER A 59 0.58 5.64 13.47
CA SER A 59 1.82 6.21 14.02
C SER A 59 2.19 7.53 13.35
N TRP A 60 2.89 8.41 14.07
CA TRP A 60 3.27 9.74 13.56
C TRP A 60 4.12 9.65 12.28
N LYS A 61 5.00 8.64 12.20
CA LYS A 61 5.85 8.37 11.04
C LYS A 61 5.03 7.96 9.82
N ALA A 62 4.02 7.12 10.01
CA ALA A 62 3.11 6.71 8.95
C ALA A 62 2.21 7.87 8.48
N LYS A 63 1.71 8.70 9.40
CA LYS A 63 0.91 9.91 9.07
C LYS A 63 1.61 10.84 8.09
N ALA A 64 2.93 11.03 8.23
CA ALA A 64 3.70 11.85 7.30
C ALA A 64 3.70 11.29 5.86
N LEU A 65 3.76 9.96 5.70
CA LEU A 65 3.63 9.30 4.40
C LEU A 65 2.22 9.43 3.84
N TRP A 66 1.20 9.16 4.66
CA TRP A 66 -0.21 9.25 4.27
C TRP A 66 -0.55 10.64 3.71
N ASN A 67 -0.09 11.70 4.36
CA ASN A 67 -0.30 13.07 3.89
C ASN A 67 0.27 13.31 2.48
N LYS A 68 1.44 12.74 2.16
CA LYS A 68 2.04 12.86 0.82
C LYS A 68 1.25 12.07 -0.22
N LEU A 69 0.84 10.85 0.10
CA LEU A 69 0.07 9.99 -0.80
C LEU A 69 -1.33 10.56 -1.04
N ASP A 70 -2.04 10.99 0.00
CA ASP A 70 -3.36 11.59 -0.11
C ASP A 70 -3.36 12.86 -0.96
N LYS A 71 -2.33 13.72 -0.79
CA LYS A 71 -2.14 14.91 -1.62
C LYS A 71 -1.97 14.57 -3.10
N ARG A 72 -1.32 13.45 -3.42
CA ARG A 72 -1.22 12.96 -4.80
C ARG A 72 -2.56 12.42 -5.28
N TYR A 73 -3.20 11.54 -4.52
CA TYR A 73 -4.47 10.89 -4.89
C TYR A 73 -5.65 11.87 -5.04
N SER A 74 -5.58 13.03 -4.39
CA SER A 74 -6.61 14.08 -4.49
C SER A 74 -6.50 14.96 -5.74
N GLN A 75 -5.47 14.78 -6.57
CA GLN A 75 -5.32 15.52 -7.83
C GLN A 75 -6.50 15.23 -8.79
N LYS A 76 -6.91 16.26 -9.52
CA LYS A 76 -8.15 16.25 -10.33
C LYS A 76 -8.13 15.19 -11.43
N GLU A 77 -6.94 14.89 -11.96
CA GLU A 77 -6.68 13.93 -13.03
C GLU A 77 -7.13 12.51 -12.63
N TYR A 78 -7.05 12.17 -11.34
CA TYR A 78 -7.45 10.87 -10.82
C TYR A 78 -8.96 10.72 -10.61
N LYS A 79 -9.73 11.81 -10.69
CA LYS A 79 -11.20 11.83 -10.47
C LYS A 79 -11.60 11.08 -9.20
N LYS A 80 -10.88 11.30 -8.09
CA LYS A 80 -11.06 10.60 -6.81
C LYS A 80 -10.92 9.06 -6.93
N GLY A 81 -9.94 8.60 -7.72
CA GLY A 81 -9.70 7.17 -7.97
C GLY A 81 -10.78 6.50 -8.84
N LYS A 82 -11.47 7.26 -9.69
CA LYS A 82 -12.55 6.74 -10.54
C LYS A 82 -12.29 6.89 -12.03
N ALA A 83 -11.18 7.52 -12.43
CA ALA A 83 -10.88 7.78 -13.84
C ALA A 83 -10.76 6.49 -14.68
N CYS A 84 -10.24 5.41 -14.10
CA CYS A 84 -10.10 4.09 -14.72
C CYS A 84 -10.86 3.00 -13.95
N ALA A 85 -11.96 3.35 -13.28
CA ALA A 85 -12.77 2.37 -12.55
C ALA A 85 -13.22 1.22 -13.48
N GLY A 86 -13.03 -0.02 -13.02
CA GLY A 86 -13.36 -1.23 -13.80
C GLY A 86 -12.29 -1.67 -14.80
N THR A 87 -11.30 -0.83 -15.08
CA THR A 87 -10.16 -1.20 -15.94
C THR A 87 -9.23 -2.17 -15.21
N LYS A 88 -8.72 -3.18 -15.92
CA LYS A 88 -7.74 -4.15 -15.42
C LYS A 88 -6.46 -4.03 -16.26
N CYS A 89 -5.33 -3.86 -15.60
CA CYS A 89 -4.03 -3.66 -16.23
C CYS A 89 -3.04 -4.74 -15.79
N LEU A 90 -2.31 -5.30 -16.75
CA LEU A 90 -1.15 -6.16 -16.51
C LEU A 90 0.11 -5.37 -16.90
N ILE A 91 1.03 -5.20 -15.96
CA ILE A 91 2.33 -4.59 -16.17
C ILE A 91 3.39 -5.69 -16.22
N ILE A 92 4.18 -5.70 -17.28
CA ILE A 92 5.27 -6.66 -17.48
C ILE A 92 6.59 -5.95 -17.18
N GLY A 93 7.20 -6.28 -16.04
CA GLY A 93 8.44 -5.70 -15.54
C GLY A 93 8.25 -4.86 -14.27
N GLY A 94 8.93 -5.24 -13.20
CA GLY A 94 9.02 -4.57 -11.90
C GLY A 94 10.18 -3.56 -11.79
N GLY A 95 10.72 -3.08 -12.93
CA GLY A 95 11.70 -2.00 -12.94
C GLY A 95 11.10 -0.64 -12.59
N PRO A 96 11.93 0.42 -12.46
CA PRO A 96 11.47 1.74 -12.01
C PRO A 96 10.29 2.29 -12.81
N CYS A 97 10.35 2.23 -14.15
CA CYS A 97 9.28 2.72 -15.02
C CYS A 97 8.00 1.88 -14.89
N GLY A 98 8.12 0.55 -14.80
CA GLY A 98 6.97 -0.35 -14.64
C GLY A 98 6.23 -0.12 -13.33
N LEU A 99 6.96 -0.04 -12.22
CA LEU A 99 6.39 0.27 -10.91
C LEU A 99 5.80 1.68 -10.86
N ARG A 100 6.47 2.66 -11.48
CA ARG A 100 5.96 4.04 -11.54
C ARG A 100 4.62 4.12 -12.28
N THR A 101 4.52 3.41 -13.40
CA THR A 101 3.27 3.30 -14.19
C THR A 101 2.20 2.57 -13.41
N ALA A 102 2.54 1.47 -12.71
CA ALA A 102 1.61 0.73 -11.86
C ALA A 102 1.00 1.63 -10.77
N ILE A 103 1.82 2.48 -10.14
CA ILE A 103 1.35 3.46 -9.14
C ILE A 103 0.36 4.45 -9.76
N GLU A 104 0.62 5.00 -10.95
CA GLU A 104 -0.33 5.93 -11.60
C GLU A 104 -1.66 5.26 -11.93
N LEU A 105 -1.62 4.04 -12.47
CA LEU A 105 -2.83 3.27 -12.79
C LEU A 105 -3.64 2.94 -11.52
N ALA A 106 -2.97 2.64 -10.41
CA ALA A 106 -3.61 2.47 -9.12
C ALA A 106 -4.27 3.78 -8.63
N CYS A 107 -3.59 4.93 -8.73
CA CYS A 107 -4.17 6.24 -8.42
C CYS A 107 -5.42 6.54 -9.27
N LEU A 108 -5.43 6.13 -10.54
CA LEU A 108 -6.58 6.28 -11.45
C LEU A 108 -7.76 5.35 -11.09
N GLY A 109 -7.57 4.37 -10.22
CA GLY A 109 -8.60 3.42 -9.77
C GLY A 109 -8.65 2.10 -10.55
N ALA A 110 -7.65 1.81 -11.38
CA ALA A 110 -7.57 0.55 -12.10
C ALA A 110 -7.18 -0.62 -11.17
N LYS A 111 -7.58 -1.84 -11.52
CA LYS A 111 -6.99 -3.05 -10.92
C LYS A 111 -5.66 -3.31 -11.62
N VAL A 112 -4.55 -3.23 -10.90
CA VAL A 112 -3.21 -3.38 -11.46
C VAL A 112 -2.58 -4.69 -10.97
N VAL A 113 -2.02 -5.45 -11.89
CA VAL A 113 -1.19 -6.63 -11.60
C VAL A 113 0.18 -6.40 -12.23
N VAL A 114 1.25 -6.60 -11.48
CA VAL A 114 2.63 -6.52 -11.98
C VAL A 114 3.22 -7.93 -11.99
N VAL A 115 3.85 -8.32 -13.09
CA VAL A 115 4.65 -9.54 -13.18
C VAL A 115 6.10 -9.15 -13.44
N GLU A 116 7.03 -9.74 -12.72
CA GLU A 116 8.47 -9.54 -12.87
C GLU A 116 9.12 -10.92 -12.99
N LYS A 117 10.10 -11.02 -13.90
CA LYS A 117 10.82 -12.27 -14.16
C LYS A 117 11.76 -12.62 -13.00
N ARG A 118 12.40 -11.62 -12.41
CA ARG A 118 13.36 -11.78 -11.32
C ARG A 118 12.65 -11.96 -9.98
N ASP A 119 13.18 -12.84 -9.16
CA ASP A 119 12.73 -13.15 -7.79
C ASP A 119 13.76 -12.79 -6.71
N THR A 120 14.92 -12.27 -7.12
CA THR A 120 16.02 -11.75 -6.30
C THR A 120 16.05 -10.23 -6.27
#